data_AF-A0A2W1BZG9-F1
#
_entry.id   AF-A0A2W1BZG9-F1
#
_cell.length_a   1.000
_cell.length_b   1.000
_cell.length_c   1.000
_cell.angle_alpha   90.00
_cell.angle_beta   90.00
_cell.angle_gamma   90.00
#
_symmetry.space_group_name_H-M   'P 1'
#
loop_
_entity.id
_entity.type
_entity.pdbx_description
1 polymer ?
#
loop_
_entity_poly.entity_id
_entity_poly.type
_entity_poly.pdbx_seq_one_letter_code
_entity_poly.pdbx_strand_id
1 'polypeptide(L)'
;MLKVILLSCLLTLFFDSHNCWIINDINIKMLSRSAMNNDVLEDQLVDETTISQKNINLIYPGTKWCGAGNIADNYDDLGTEREADMCCRDHDKCPDTIPGGQTKYNLTNEVFYTRLSCKCDNKFLKCLRSAKTKTAKYIGMIYFNALQTKCFRNDYPVTECKKRGGWLNSKCLEYSYDKTGEKKYQWFEVPDF
;
A
#
# COMPACT_ATOMS: atom_id res chain seq x y z
N MET A 1 0.01 7.54 36.42
CA MET A 1 0.98 8.60 36.73
C MET A 1 2.39 8.07 36.50
N LEU A 2 3.06 8.43 35.40
CA LEU A 2 4.49 8.78 35.42
C LEU A 2 4.86 9.49 34.12
N LYS A 3 5.56 10.62 34.28
CA LYS A 3 5.94 11.61 33.27
C LYS A 3 7.03 11.08 32.33
N VAL A 4 6.92 11.37 31.04
CA VAL A 4 8.08 11.62 30.17
C VAL A 4 7.77 12.87 29.35
N ILE A 5 8.26 14.01 29.83
CA ILE A 5 8.32 15.29 29.13
C ILE A 5 9.69 15.28 28.45
N LEU A 6 9.74 15.21 27.12
CA LEU A 6 10.95 15.56 26.38
C LEU A 6 10.80 16.99 25.86
N LEU A 7 11.71 17.80 26.38
CA LEU A 7 11.84 19.24 26.24
C LEU A 7 12.50 19.55 24.89
N SER A 8 11.79 20.22 23.98
CA SER A 8 12.44 21.07 22.98
C SER A 8 11.58 22.31 22.73
N CYS A 9 11.45 23.12 23.78
CA CYS A 9 10.99 24.50 23.67
C CYS A 9 12.25 25.37 23.60
N LEU A 10 12.76 25.63 22.41
CA LEU A 10 13.76 26.68 22.17
C LEU A 10 13.71 27.10 20.70
N LEU A 11 12.75 27.98 20.43
CA LEU A 11 12.82 29.17 19.55
C LEU A 11 11.40 29.51 19.07
N THR A 12 10.54 29.88 20.02
CA THR A 12 9.37 30.70 19.73
C THR A 12 9.77 32.15 19.95
N LEU A 13 10.12 32.83 18.87
CA LEU A 13 9.80 34.25 18.74
C LEU A 13 9.15 34.42 17.38
N PHE A 14 7.92 34.91 17.44
CA PHE A 14 7.03 35.36 16.36
C PHE A 14 5.97 34.37 15.85
N PHE A 15 4.75 34.69 16.31
CA PHE A 15 3.41 34.42 15.79
C PHE A 15 2.58 33.30 16.45
N ASP A 16 1.60 33.78 17.21
CA ASP A 16 0.37 33.13 17.63
C ASP A 16 -0.29 32.31 16.52
N SER A 17 -0.71 31.10 16.85
CA SER A 17 -2.12 30.68 16.77
C SER A 17 -2.22 29.17 16.97
N HIS A 18 -3.30 28.77 17.63
CA HIS A 18 -3.73 27.41 17.87
C HIS A 18 -3.56 26.51 16.64
N ASN A 19 -2.60 25.58 16.68
CA ASN A 19 -2.63 24.34 15.90
C ASN A 19 -1.70 23.32 16.57
N CYS A 20 -2.27 22.53 17.49
CA CYS A 20 -1.67 21.26 17.87
C CYS A 20 -1.82 20.33 16.67
N TRP A 21 -0.79 20.22 15.84
CA TRP A 21 -0.76 19.23 14.77
C TRP A 21 -0.71 17.84 15.42
N ILE A 22 -1.85 17.15 15.46
CA ILE A 22 -1.85 15.70 15.52
C ILE A 22 -1.24 15.25 14.19
N ILE A 23 0.02 14.81 14.23
CA ILE A 23 0.68 14.26 13.06
C ILE A 23 0.11 12.85 12.85
N ASN A 24 -0.93 12.73 12.02
CA ASN A 24 -1.40 11.45 11.46
C ASN A 24 -1.38 11.42 9.92
N ASP A 25 -0.68 12.35 9.26
CA ASP A 25 -0.68 12.47 7.80
C ASP A 25 0.67 12.19 7.14
N ILE A 26 1.39 11.14 7.57
CA ILE A 26 2.66 10.77 6.91
C ILE A 26 2.44 9.98 5.61
N ASN A 27 1.27 9.39 5.34
CA ASN A 27 1.18 8.40 4.26
C ASN A 27 0.70 8.89 2.87
N ILE A 28 0.30 10.16 2.72
CA ILE A 28 -0.13 10.71 1.40
C ILE A 28 0.88 11.72 0.86
N LYS A 29 1.43 12.60 1.71
CA LYS A 29 2.39 13.63 1.27
C LYS A 29 3.70 13.04 0.73
N MET A 30 4.14 11.89 1.26
CA MET A 30 5.34 11.21 0.78
C MET A 30 5.13 10.58 -0.61
N LEU A 31 3.94 10.06 -0.90
CA LEU A 31 3.55 9.58 -2.23
C LEU A 31 3.52 10.73 -3.25
N SER A 32 2.99 11.90 -2.85
CA SER A 32 2.94 13.08 -3.75
C SER A 32 4.33 13.59 -4.16
N ARG A 33 5.33 13.54 -3.25
CA ARG A 33 6.69 14.03 -3.53
C ARG A 33 7.50 13.10 -4.43
N SER A 34 7.21 11.80 -4.46
CA SER A 34 7.96 10.84 -5.28
C SER A 34 7.34 10.61 -6.66
N ALA A 35 6.08 11.00 -6.88
CA ALA A 35 5.31 10.71 -8.09
C ALA A 35 5.26 11.86 -9.11
N MET A 36 5.66 13.09 -8.75
CA MET A 36 5.55 14.24 -9.64
C MET A 36 6.93 14.84 -9.92
N ASN A 37 7.44 14.63 -11.14
CA ASN A 37 8.51 15.45 -11.70
C ASN A 37 7.98 16.89 -11.87
N ASN A 38 8.89 17.85 -11.72
CA ASN A 38 8.63 19.29 -11.79
C ASN A 38 7.95 19.69 -13.11
N ASP A 39 6.63 19.82 -13.10
CA ASP A 39 5.90 20.91 -13.73
C ASP A 39 4.45 20.86 -13.24
N VAL A 40 3.89 22.04 -12.99
CA VAL A 40 2.54 22.30 -12.46
C VAL A 40 2.41 22.18 -10.94
N LEU A 41 3.03 23.13 -10.23
CA LEU A 41 2.33 23.74 -9.10
C LEU A 41 1.37 24.79 -9.69
N GLU A 42 0.07 24.55 -9.59
CA GLU A 42 -0.84 25.64 -9.27
C GLU A 42 -1.87 25.15 -8.25
N ASP A 43 -1.97 25.93 -7.19
CA ASP A 43 -2.71 25.71 -5.97
C ASP A 43 -4.23 25.67 -6.23
N GLN A 44 -4.82 24.47 -6.27
CA GLN A 44 -6.28 24.32 -6.17
C GLN A 44 -6.61 23.13 -5.26
N LEU A 45 -7.27 23.45 -4.15
CA LEU A 45 -7.85 22.52 -3.18
C LEU A 45 -8.72 21.49 -3.91
N VAL A 46 -8.28 20.24 -3.96
CA VAL A 46 -9.02 19.13 -4.58
C VAL A 46 -10.16 18.74 -3.65
N ASP A 47 -11.39 19.06 -4.05
CA ASP A 47 -12.65 18.70 -3.39
C ASP A 47 -12.80 17.16 -3.29
N GLU A 48 -13.07 16.65 -2.08
CA GLU A 48 -13.29 15.23 -1.75
C GLU A 48 -14.33 14.57 -2.68
N THR A 49 -15.31 15.33 -3.18
CA THR A 49 -16.36 14.79 -4.06
C THR A 49 -15.89 14.53 -5.49
N THR A 50 -14.78 15.15 -5.93
CA THR A 50 -14.24 14.99 -7.29
C THR A 50 -13.25 13.82 -7.43
N ILE A 51 -12.76 13.28 -6.30
CA ILE A 51 -11.83 12.13 -6.27
C ILE A 51 -12.54 10.84 -6.70
N SER A 52 -13.86 10.72 -6.47
CA SER A 52 -14.64 9.55 -6.86
C SER A 52 -14.84 9.41 -8.39
N GLN A 53 -14.49 10.43 -9.18
CA GLN A 53 -14.77 10.44 -10.63
C GLN A 53 -13.54 10.68 -11.52
N LYS A 54 -12.40 11.09 -10.97
CA LYS A 54 -11.13 11.09 -11.71
C LYS A 54 -10.36 9.81 -11.37
N ASN A 55 -10.32 8.88 -12.32
CA ASN A 55 -9.30 7.83 -12.35
C ASN A 55 -7.92 8.50 -12.41
N ILE A 56 -7.35 8.85 -11.27
CA ILE A 56 -5.96 9.28 -11.19
C ILE A 56 -5.13 8.03 -11.47
N ASN A 57 -4.75 7.85 -12.73
CA ASN A 57 -3.91 6.75 -13.18
C ASN A 57 -2.49 6.95 -12.62
N LEU A 58 -2.29 6.51 -11.37
CA LEU A 58 -0.99 6.48 -10.71
C LEU A 58 -0.17 5.29 -11.22
N ILE A 59 0.30 5.36 -12.47
CA ILE A 59 1.21 4.36 -13.07
C ILE A 59 2.65 4.81 -12.86
N TYR A 60 3.51 3.90 -12.39
CA TYR A 60 4.93 4.19 -12.18
C TYR A 60 5.64 4.51 -13.52
N PRO A 61 6.45 5.57 -13.62
CA PRO A 61 7.13 5.94 -14.87
C PRO A 61 7.94 4.79 -15.48
N GLY A 62 7.82 4.63 -16.80
CA GLY A 62 8.50 3.55 -17.53
C GLY A 62 7.81 2.19 -17.41
N THR A 63 6.67 2.09 -16.73
CA THR A 63 5.83 0.88 -16.63
C THR A 63 4.45 1.14 -17.24
N LYS A 64 3.71 0.08 -17.53
CA LYS A 64 2.31 0.16 -17.98
C LYS A 64 1.33 -0.52 -17.02
N TRP A 65 1.83 -1.39 -16.14
CA TRP A 65 1.04 -2.23 -15.24
C TRP A 65 1.24 -1.92 -13.77
N CYS A 66 2.25 -1.12 -13.40
CA CYS A 66 2.56 -0.86 -11.99
C CYS A 66 1.78 0.37 -11.47
N GLY A 67 0.51 0.17 -11.09
CA GLY A 67 -0.31 1.22 -10.49
C GLY A 67 -1.74 0.79 -10.18
N ALA A 68 -2.65 1.76 -10.06
CA ALA A 68 -4.08 1.48 -9.90
C ALA A 68 -4.68 1.09 -11.25
N GLY A 69 -4.68 -0.22 -11.54
CA GLY A 69 -4.99 -0.74 -12.88
C GLY A 69 -3.77 -0.66 -13.80
N ASN A 70 -4.01 -0.61 -15.12
CA ASN A 70 -2.95 -0.53 -16.12
C ASN A 70 -3.36 0.34 -17.32
N ILE A 71 -2.35 0.83 -18.04
CA ILE A 71 -2.49 1.61 -19.28
C ILE A 71 -1.98 0.84 -20.51
N ALA A 72 -1.90 -0.49 -20.39
CA ALA A 72 -1.40 -1.36 -21.44
C ALA A 72 -2.48 -1.60 -22.51
N ASP A 73 -2.10 -1.52 -23.79
CA ASP A 73 -3.01 -1.77 -24.91
C ASP A 73 -3.42 -3.25 -25.01
N ASN A 74 -2.51 -4.14 -24.60
CA ASN A 74 -2.70 -5.59 -24.58
C ASN A 74 -1.73 -6.26 -23.60
N TYR A 75 -1.83 -7.59 -23.46
CA TYR A 75 -1.03 -8.36 -22.51
C TYR A 75 0.49 -8.21 -22.70
N ASP A 76 0.96 -8.13 -23.94
CA ASP A 76 2.40 -8.05 -24.25
C ASP A 76 2.95 -6.63 -24.25
N ASP A 77 2.06 -5.64 -24.10
CA ASP A 77 2.40 -4.23 -24.04
C ASP A 77 3.01 -3.87 -22.67
N LEU A 78 4.34 -3.81 -22.64
CA LEU A 78 5.13 -3.51 -21.46
C LEU A 78 5.90 -2.20 -21.68
N GLY A 79 6.11 -1.45 -20.60
CA GLY A 79 6.96 -0.27 -20.58
C GLY A 79 8.45 -0.59 -20.67
N THR A 80 9.27 0.45 -20.63
CA THR A 80 10.74 0.37 -20.71
C THR A 80 11.37 -0.34 -19.51
N GLU A 81 10.74 -0.26 -18.34
CA GLU A 81 11.15 -0.94 -17.10
C GLU A 81 10.60 -2.39 -17.06
N ARG A 82 10.93 -3.13 -18.10
CA ARG A 82 10.25 -4.36 -18.51
C ARG A 82 10.18 -5.43 -17.41
N GLU A 83 11.27 -5.66 -16.68
CA GLU A 83 11.33 -6.70 -15.64
C GLU A 83 10.39 -6.41 -14.47
N ALA A 84 10.30 -5.14 -14.05
CA ALA A 84 9.38 -4.74 -13.00
C ALA A 84 7.94 -4.76 -13.50
N ASP A 85 7.71 -4.29 -14.73
CA ASP A 85 6.39 -4.20 -15.33
C ASP A 85 5.76 -5.58 -15.56
N MET A 86 6.57 -6.58 -15.93
CA MET A 86 6.14 -7.98 -15.99
C MET A 86 5.63 -8.49 -14.63
N CYS A 87 6.27 -8.12 -13.53
CA CYS A 87 5.80 -8.49 -12.19
C CYS A 87 4.45 -7.86 -11.85
N CYS A 88 4.25 -6.59 -12.22
CA CYS A 88 3.00 -5.89 -12.01
C CYS A 88 1.87 -6.45 -12.89
N ARG A 89 2.15 -6.75 -14.17
CA ARG A 89 1.18 -7.42 -15.05
C ARG A 89 0.71 -8.76 -14.47
N ASP A 90 1.65 -9.58 -14.02
CA ASP A 90 1.34 -10.87 -13.39
C ASP A 90 0.51 -10.71 -12.11
N HIS A 91 0.72 -9.62 -11.38
CA HIS A 91 -0.03 -9.25 -10.17
C HIS A 91 -1.45 -8.80 -10.53
N ASP A 92 -1.62 -7.90 -11.50
CA ASP A 92 -2.91 -7.44 -12.04
C ASP A 92 -3.80 -8.59 -12.52
N LYS A 93 -3.20 -9.66 -13.04
CA LYS A 93 -3.91 -10.87 -13.50
C LYS A 93 -4.21 -11.89 -12.40
N CYS A 94 -4.13 -11.50 -11.13
CA CYS A 94 -4.51 -12.38 -10.03
C CYS A 94 -5.96 -12.86 -10.20
N PRO A 95 -6.23 -14.17 -10.09
CA PRO A 95 -7.57 -14.72 -10.29
C PRO A 95 -8.53 -14.43 -9.13
N ASP A 96 -8.00 -13.98 -7.98
CA ASP A 96 -8.78 -13.74 -6.78
C ASP A 96 -8.43 -12.38 -6.18
N THR A 97 -9.34 -11.43 -6.39
CA THR A 97 -9.22 -10.03 -5.98
C THR A 97 -10.51 -9.55 -5.30
N ILE A 98 -10.38 -8.47 -4.53
CA ILE A 98 -11.49 -7.67 -3.99
C ILE A 98 -11.22 -6.22 -4.40
N PRO A 99 -11.93 -5.66 -5.39
CA PRO A 99 -11.77 -4.27 -5.79
C PRO A 99 -12.03 -3.30 -4.63
N GLY A 100 -11.53 -2.07 -4.74
CA GLY A 100 -11.77 -1.03 -3.74
C GLY A 100 -13.27 -0.78 -3.54
N GLY A 101 -13.70 -0.62 -2.29
CA GLY A 101 -15.10 -0.44 -1.88
C GLY A 101 -16.00 -1.68 -2.01
N GLN A 102 -15.50 -2.80 -2.54
CA GLN A 102 -16.30 -4.01 -2.77
C GLN A 102 -16.21 -4.99 -1.59
N THR A 103 -17.23 -5.84 -1.47
CA THR A 103 -17.30 -6.91 -0.48
C THR A 103 -17.27 -8.27 -1.17
N LYS A 104 -16.41 -9.17 -0.69
CA LYS A 104 -16.32 -10.57 -1.12
C LYS A 104 -15.88 -11.44 0.05
N TYR A 105 -16.39 -12.66 0.17
CA TYR A 105 -16.08 -13.57 1.29
C TYR A 105 -16.37 -12.98 2.69
N ASN A 106 -17.37 -12.11 2.79
CA ASN A 106 -17.65 -11.34 4.01
C ASN A 106 -16.49 -10.43 4.47
N LEU A 107 -15.60 -10.06 3.56
CA LEU A 107 -14.56 -9.05 3.73
C LEU A 107 -14.88 -7.84 2.86
N THR A 108 -14.93 -6.66 3.47
CA THR A 108 -15.05 -5.39 2.74
C THR A 108 -13.66 -4.78 2.56
N ASN A 109 -13.32 -4.43 1.32
CA ASN A 109 -12.10 -3.70 1.02
C ASN A 109 -12.34 -2.19 1.11
N GLU A 110 -12.04 -1.58 2.25
CA GLU A 110 -12.32 -0.16 2.51
C GLU A 110 -11.35 0.81 1.83
N VAL A 111 -10.23 0.33 1.27
CA VAL A 111 -9.28 1.19 0.56
C VAL A 111 -9.68 1.37 -0.91
N PHE A 112 -9.25 2.47 -1.52
CA PHE A 112 -9.61 2.85 -2.89
C PHE A 112 -8.97 1.97 -3.99
N TYR A 113 -8.00 1.12 -3.63
CA TYR A 113 -7.29 0.23 -4.56
C TYR A 113 -7.63 -1.24 -4.33
N THR A 114 -7.42 -2.07 -5.36
CA THR A 114 -7.69 -3.52 -5.32
C THR A 114 -6.77 -4.23 -4.34
N ARG A 115 -7.34 -5.09 -3.48
CA ARG A 115 -6.58 -6.05 -2.68
C ARG A 115 -6.66 -7.44 -3.29
N LEU A 116 -5.57 -8.18 -3.20
CA LEU A 116 -5.39 -9.47 -3.86
C LEU A 116 -5.24 -10.60 -2.84
N SER A 117 -5.35 -11.84 -3.31
CA SER A 117 -5.05 -12.99 -2.47
C SER A 117 -3.58 -12.97 -1.99
N CYS A 118 -3.33 -13.47 -0.78
CA CYS A 118 -1.97 -13.57 -0.25
C CYS A 118 -1.03 -14.43 -1.11
N LYS A 119 -1.60 -15.35 -1.92
CA LYS A 119 -0.83 -16.12 -2.90
C LYS A 119 -0.25 -15.22 -3.99
N CYS A 120 -1.06 -14.29 -4.51
CA CYS A 120 -0.64 -13.34 -5.53
C CYS A 120 0.38 -12.35 -4.99
N ASP A 121 0.16 -11.77 -3.81
CA ASP A 121 1.12 -10.84 -3.19
C ASP A 121 2.47 -11.51 -2.89
N ASN A 122 2.47 -12.76 -2.44
CA ASN A 122 3.72 -13.52 -2.25
C ASN A 122 4.44 -13.81 -3.57
N LYS A 123 3.71 -14.07 -4.67
CA LYS A 123 4.31 -14.23 -6.00
C LYS A 123 4.91 -12.90 -6.48
N PHE A 124 4.18 -11.80 -6.28
CA PHE A 124 4.62 -10.46 -6.66
C PHE A 124 5.90 -10.04 -5.92
N LEU A 125 5.94 -10.23 -4.60
CA LEU A 125 7.13 -9.99 -3.78
C LEU A 125 8.36 -10.74 -4.32
N LYS A 126 8.20 -12.03 -4.60
CA LYS A 126 9.28 -12.87 -5.14
C LYS A 126 9.72 -12.38 -6.52
N CYS A 127 8.77 -12.07 -7.40
CA CYS A 127 9.06 -11.56 -8.74
C CYS A 127 9.91 -10.28 -8.68
N LEU A 128 9.46 -9.29 -7.90
CA LEU A 128 10.17 -8.01 -7.77
C LEU A 128 11.57 -8.18 -7.16
N ARG A 129 11.74 -9.06 -6.16
CA ARG A 129 13.07 -9.39 -5.61
C ARG A 129 13.97 -10.07 -6.63
N SER A 130 13.40 -10.90 -7.50
CA SER A 130 14.13 -11.60 -8.57
C SER A 130 14.49 -10.71 -9.76
N ALA A 131 13.73 -9.64 -10.02
CA ALA A 131 13.98 -8.71 -11.13
C ALA A 131 15.30 -7.95 -10.98
N LYS A 132 15.77 -7.71 -9.75
CA LYS A 132 17.06 -7.06 -9.45
C LYS A 132 17.26 -5.67 -10.12
N THR A 133 16.19 -4.97 -10.47
CA THR A 133 16.22 -3.60 -11.00
C THR A 133 15.95 -2.56 -9.91
N LYS A 134 16.39 -1.32 -10.13
CA LYS A 134 16.07 -0.20 -9.23
C LYS A 134 14.56 0.03 -9.15
N THR A 135 13.89 -0.01 -10.29
CA THR A 135 12.43 0.16 -10.41
C THR A 135 11.67 -0.89 -9.62
N ALA A 136 12.03 -2.18 -9.75
CA ALA A 136 11.40 -3.25 -8.97
C ALA A 136 11.59 -3.06 -7.46
N LYS A 137 12.77 -2.59 -7.03
CA LYS A 137 13.03 -2.27 -5.62
C LYS A 137 12.13 -1.14 -5.11
N TYR A 138 11.96 -0.06 -5.89
CA TYR A 138 11.09 1.06 -5.51
C TYR A 138 9.62 0.65 -5.46
N ILE A 139 9.13 -0.06 -6.47
CA ILE A 139 7.76 -0.60 -6.50
C ILE A 139 7.52 -1.50 -5.29
N GLY A 140 8.48 -2.37 -4.98
CA GLY A 140 8.44 -3.23 -3.80
C GLY A 140 8.31 -2.44 -2.50
N MET A 141 9.16 -1.43 -2.30
CA MET A 141 9.09 -0.57 -1.11
C MET A 141 7.78 0.20 -1.01
N ILE A 142 7.23 0.71 -2.12
CA ILE A 142 5.94 1.40 -2.13
C ILE A 142 4.82 0.43 -1.72
N TYR A 143 4.70 -0.70 -2.41
CA TYR A 143 3.59 -1.63 -2.21
C TYR A 143 3.65 -2.33 -0.86
N PHE A 144 4.81 -2.90 -0.52
CA PHE A 144 4.93 -3.74 0.67
C PHE A 144 5.25 -2.93 1.93
N ASN A 145 5.89 -1.76 1.87
CA ASN A 145 6.30 -1.04 3.08
C ASN A 145 5.45 0.21 3.32
N ALA A 146 5.28 1.06 2.30
CA ALA A 146 4.61 2.37 2.46
C ALA A 146 3.07 2.25 2.52
N LEU A 147 2.45 1.51 1.59
CA LEU A 147 0.98 1.39 1.53
C LEU A 147 0.37 0.67 2.73
N GLN A 148 1.15 -0.13 3.46
CA GLN A 148 0.67 -1.00 4.54
C GLN A 148 -0.57 -1.82 4.09
N THR A 149 -0.56 -2.29 2.85
CA THR A 149 -1.66 -3.06 2.28
C THR A 149 -1.82 -4.42 2.98
N LYS A 150 -3.00 -5.01 2.81
CA LYS A 150 -3.31 -6.35 3.31
C LYS A 150 -3.71 -7.24 2.16
N CYS A 151 -3.43 -8.51 2.31
CA CYS A 151 -3.90 -9.57 1.43
C CYS A 151 -4.97 -10.40 2.12
N PHE A 152 -5.71 -11.20 1.37
CA PHE A 152 -6.70 -12.11 1.95
C PHE A 152 -6.43 -13.57 1.59
N ARG A 153 -6.85 -14.50 2.46
CA ARG A 153 -6.82 -15.95 2.21
C ARG A 153 -7.78 -16.68 3.14
N ASN A 154 -8.24 -17.85 2.71
CA ASN A 154 -9.03 -18.76 3.54
C ASN A 154 -8.10 -19.54 4.49
N ASP A 155 -8.24 -19.32 5.79
CA ASP A 155 -7.46 -20.02 6.81
C ASP A 155 -8.25 -20.17 8.11
N TYR A 156 -7.70 -20.92 9.07
CA TYR A 156 -8.24 -21.00 10.42
C TYR A 156 -8.40 -19.62 11.06
N PRO A 157 -9.40 -19.42 11.95
CA PRO A 157 -9.57 -18.16 12.66
C PRO A 157 -8.29 -17.77 13.40
N VAL A 158 -7.79 -16.56 13.13
CA VAL A 158 -6.63 -16.00 13.84
C VAL A 158 -7.02 -15.72 15.29
N THR A 159 -6.21 -16.18 16.23
CA THR A 159 -6.42 -15.92 17.67
C THR A 159 -5.48 -14.86 18.22
N GLU A 160 -4.25 -14.79 17.70
CA GLU A 160 -3.23 -13.88 18.23
C GLU A 160 -2.16 -13.59 17.17
N CYS A 161 -1.49 -12.44 17.33
CA CYS A 161 -0.23 -12.17 16.66
C CYS A 161 0.97 -12.64 17.50
N LYS A 162 1.69 -13.67 17.06
CA LYS A 162 2.88 -14.19 17.75
C LYS A 162 4.11 -13.30 17.60
N LYS A 163 4.24 -12.67 16.44
CA LYS A 163 5.42 -11.87 16.11
C LYS A 163 5.03 -10.64 15.34
N ARG A 164 5.43 -9.48 15.85
CA ARG A 164 5.30 -8.21 15.15
C ARG A 164 6.61 -7.84 14.44
N GLY A 165 6.48 -7.03 13.41
CA GLY A 165 7.59 -6.47 12.67
C GLY A 165 7.13 -5.38 11.71
N GLY A 166 7.95 -5.11 10.70
CA GLY A 166 7.79 -3.96 9.83
C GLY A 166 8.16 -2.65 10.53
N TRP A 167 7.90 -1.53 9.87
CA TRP A 167 8.20 -0.22 10.43
C TRP A 167 7.44 0.00 11.74
N LEU A 168 8.18 0.31 12.82
CA LEU A 168 7.66 0.49 14.19
C LEU A 168 6.86 -0.71 14.75
N ASN A 169 7.16 -1.95 14.31
CA ASN A 169 6.41 -3.16 14.71
C ASN A 169 4.90 -3.08 14.42
N SER A 170 4.54 -2.32 13.37
CA SER A 170 3.14 -2.08 12.99
C SER A 170 2.44 -3.33 12.45
N LYS A 171 3.18 -4.28 11.87
CA LYS A 171 2.61 -5.46 11.20
C LYS A 171 2.72 -6.72 12.04
N CYS A 172 1.78 -7.64 11.83
CA CYS A 172 1.87 -9.00 12.33
C CYS A 172 2.49 -9.92 11.26
N LEU A 173 3.60 -10.57 11.59
CA LEU A 173 4.33 -11.46 10.68
C LEU A 173 4.03 -12.94 10.92
N GLU A 174 3.66 -13.31 12.14
CA GLU A 174 3.34 -14.68 12.52
C GLU A 174 2.08 -14.71 13.37
N TYR A 175 1.18 -15.65 13.08
CA TYR A 175 -0.16 -15.73 13.68
C TYR A 175 -0.35 -17.06 14.42
N SER A 176 -1.11 -17.00 15.52
CA SER A 176 -1.74 -18.16 16.16
C SER A 176 -3.14 -18.37 15.57
N TYR A 177 -3.61 -19.62 15.60
CA TYR A 177 -4.89 -20.00 15.02
C TYR A 177 -5.70 -20.89 15.97
N ASP A 178 -7.02 -20.73 15.93
CA ASP A 178 -7.96 -21.71 16.44
C ASP A 178 -8.17 -22.80 15.37
N LYS A 179 -7.58 -23.98 15.60
CA LYS A 179 -7.69 -25.11 14.67
C LYS A 179 -8.96 -25.93 14.86
N THR A 180 -9.78 -25.62 15.86
CA THR A 180 -11.05 -26.30 16.11
C THR A 180 -12.20 -25.70 15.30
N GLY A 181 -12.10 -24.41 14.95
CA GLY A 181 -13.06 -23.72 14.09
C GLY A 181 -12.92 -24.01 12.60
N GLU A 182 -13.98 -23.71 11.85
CA GLU A 182 -13.96 -23.77 10.38
C GLU A 182 -13.12 -22.63 9.78
N LYS A 183 -12.48 -22.92 8.64
CA LYS A 183 -11.70 -21.91 7.92
C LYS A 183 -12.60 -20.82 7.36
N LYS A 184 -12.13 -19.58 7.44
CA LYS A 184 -12.79 -18.41 6.87
C LYS A 184 -11.77 -17.47 6.23
N TYR A 185 -12.23 -16.69 5.26
CA TYR A 185 -11.43 -15.64 4.66
C TYR A 185 -11.18 -14.52 5.67
N GLN A 186 -9.91 -14.10 5.77
CA GLN A 186 -9.44 -13.07 6.70
C GLN A 186 -8.39 -12.20 6.02
N TRP A 187 -8.19 -10.98 6.55
CA TRP A 187 -7.10 -10.08 6.15
C TRP A 187 -5.79 -10.44 6.86
N PHE A 188 -4.68 -10.39 6.13
CA PHE A 188 -3.34 -10.63 6.64
C PHE A 188 -2.39 -9.52 6.17
N GLU A 189 -1.42 -9.18 7.02
CA GLU A 189 -0.39 -8.20 6.67
C GLU A 189 0.55 -8.81 5.61
N VAL A 190 0.95 -8.01 4.63
CA VAL A 190 2.01 -8.40 3.69
C VAL A 190 3.38 -8.12 4.31
N PRO A 191 4.39 -9.01 4.14
CA PRO A 191 5.73 -8.79 4.68
C PRO A 191 6.42 -7.64 3.95
N ASP A 192 7.37 -6.98 4.62
CA ASP A 192 8.17 -5.92 4.01
C ASP A 192 9.06 -6.46 2.87
N PHE A 193 9.33 -5.58 1.89
CA PHE A 193 10.17 -5.81 0.73
C PHE A 193 11.66 -5.96 1.05
#